data_AF-A0A0G0UEC8-F1
#
_entry.id   AF-A0A0G0UEC8-F1
#
_cell.length_a   1.000
_cell.length_b   1.000
_cell.length_c   1.000
_cell.angle_alpha   90.00
_cell.angle_beta   90.00
_cell.angle_gamma   90.00
#
_symmetry.space_group_name_H-M   'P 1'
#
loop_
_entity.id
_entity.type
_entity.pdbx_description
1 polymer ?
#
loop_
_entity_poly.entity_id
_entity_poly.type
_entity_poly.pdbx_seq_one_letter_code
_entity_poly.pdbx_strand_id
1 'polypeptide(L)'
;MQEEKSRSMSELPDEVRDFLLEPALLDCIDEIREKHALAENTEDVLIDFAEQITLGSFSLELLPQKISAELHMEESKAKQIAIDLAGHRLLPIAPLIGDVAQQIVVWGGNLEDFAHIPKVEIHIFSPEYVVRETLGEAHLNTLDPKLQDRLEFIFTSYLKGKRNETEIKEVLMRSSKVGGMDLDSETADRLLILFRDKQKFAKINFHSQEESSTFTPTVLVKKTEKPIQLEKKESSVPEPKAKMEVLFAKEDEQEITRLTSFVQENLPPVSQLDVSLKDAVIQVIREANLDLKDEEIKKRFVSLVEARLRDVRDPYETRSQLEYPSEKGGLGLSGLTLVRTLECIERIFGERQNLLKDQVNKQKAVMVEQKKQEEAERESLARKEASTLTKRYIEMTGKIPTESIQPASVSGTRVTTAMSLQEAAIRREEKIDKQKVKEAFTSAKPVAPVIVPRLSQGSISSVSTPRPQVEDIKFVRKLSGPLEELEQMTLTEFRRLSRDPKEAVLKLKDKIDLLEEQGYEKKIHGIKAWRESPLNRLYLELFQEALRRGRPLQEIADERRTANQNMLTAGEIDVLVDLNAYVRF
;
A
#
# COMPACT_ATOMS: atom_id res chain seq x y z
N MET A 1 24.93 7.20 33.43
CA MET A 1 25.84 6.57 32.46
C MET A 1 25.29 5.21 32.16
N GLN A 2 24.57 5.07 31.06
CA GLN A 2 24.18 3.74 30.56
C GLN A 2 25.44 3.19 29.87
N GLU A 3 25.95 2.06 30.36
CA GLU A 3 26.95 1.28 29.61
C GLU A 3 26.27 0.78 28.34
N GLU A 4 26.64 1.34 27.19
CA GLU A 4 26.21 0.83 25.89
C GLU A 4 26.75 -0.59 25.74
N LYS A 5 25.83 -1.56 25.70
CA LYS A 5 26.15 -2.98 25.55
C LYS A 5 26.71 -3.19 24.13
N SER A 6 28.03 -3.30 24.01
CA SER A 6 28.73 -3.55 22.75
C SER A 6 28.26 -4.86 22.12
N ARG A 7 27.85 -4.81 20.85
CA ARG A 7 27.49 -5.99 20.05
C ARG A 7 28.74 -6.80 19.71
N SER A 8 28.58 -8.10 19.48
CA SER A 8 29.67 -8.95 18.95
C SER A 8 29.58 -9.07 17.43
N MET A 9 30.69 -9.34 16.74
CA MET A 9 30.74 -9.50 15.26
C MET A 9 29.80 -10.62 14.76
N SER A 10 29.52 -11.62 15.60
CA SER A 10 28.55 -12.68 15.32
C SER A 10 27.08 -12.24 15.39
N GLU A 11 26.80 -11.02 15.86
CA GLU A 11 25.45 -10.43 16.00
C GLU A 11 25.12 -9.42 14.89
N LEU A 12 26.00 -9.28 13.89
CA LEU A 12 25.77 -8.47 12.69
C LEU A 12 25.09 -9.31 11.60
N PRO A 13 24.22 -8.69 10.75
CA PRO A 13 23.68 -9.35 9.56
C PRO A 13 24.80 -9.92 8.68
N ASP A 14 24.56 -11.07 8.05
CA ASP A 14 25.58 -11.73 7.23
C ASP A 14 26.04 -10.81 6.09
N GLU A 15 25.14 -10.03 5.50
CA GLU A 15 25.48 -9.06 4.44
C GLU A 15 26.40 -7.94 4.94
N VAL A 16 26.20 -7.50 6.19
CA VAL A 16 27.04 -6.47 6.82
C VAL A 16 28.39 -7.05 7.24
N ARG A 17 28.41 -8.29 7.73
CA ARG A 17 29.64 -8.97 8.13
C ARG A 17 30.50 -9.30 6.92
N ASP A 18 29.89 -9.84 5.87
CA ASP A 18 30.57 -10.17 4.62
C ASP A 18 31.08 -8.90 3.94
N PHE A 19 30.30 -7.80 3.99
CA PHE A 19 30.77 -6.48 3.59
C PHE A 19 31.97 -6.03 4.42
N LEU A 20 31.91 -6.01 5.76
CA LEU A 20 33.02 -5.57 6.61
C LEU A 20 34.31 -6.41 6.45
N LEU A 21 34.17 -7.67 6.04
CA LEU A 21 35.28 -8.59 5.77
C LEU A 21 35.73 -8.61 4.30
N GLU A 22 35.10 -7.82 3.42
CA GLU A 22 35.42 -7.79 2.01
C GLU A 22 36.81 -7.19 1.77
N PRO A 23 37.76 -7.93 1.14
CA PRO A 23 39.12 -7.46 0.96
C PRO A 23 39.24 -6.14 0.18
N ALA A 24 38.32 -5.88 -0.75
CA ALA A 24 38.30 -4.66 -1.55
C ALA A 24 38.02 -3.38 -0.74
N LEU A 25 37.47 -3.49 0.48
CA LEU A 25 37.24 -2.34 1.36
C LEU A 25 38.44 -2.04 2.26
N LEU A 26 39.42 -2.94 2.34
CA LEU A 26 40.72 -2.65 2.94
C LEU A 26 41.50 -1.70 2.03
N ASP A 27 41.39 -1.88 0.71
CA ASP A 27 41.98 -0.98 -0.29
C ASP A 27 41.49 0.48 -0.12
N CYS A 28 40.23 0.69 0.30
CA CYS A 28 39.72 2.03 0.58
C CYS A 28 40.41 2.72 1.77
N ILE A 29 40.87 1.95 2.77
CA ILE A 29 41.60 2.51 3.91
C ILE A 29 43.02 2.88 3.48
N ASP A 30 43.62 2.10 2.58
CA ASP A 30 44.89 2.42 1.95
C ASP A 30 44.77 3.71 1.13
N GLU A 31 43.69 3.88 0.36
CA GLU A 31 43.41 5.13 -0.36
C GLU A 31 43.25 6.34 0.58
N ILE A 32 42.58 6.18 1.72
CA ILE A 32 42.46 7.23 2.75
C ILE A 32 43.83 7.56 3.34
N ARG A 33 44.65 6.54 3.64
CA ARG A 33 46.01 6.72 4.15
C ARG A 33 46.87 7.48 3.15
N GLU A 34 46.85 7.11 1.88
CA GLU A 34 47.61 7.79 0.83
C GLU A 34 47.15 9.24 0.63
N LYS A 35 45.83 9.46 0.57
CA LYS A 35 45.22 10.79 0.39
C LYS A 35 45.58 11.76 1.52
N HIS A 36 45.65 11.28 2.77
CA HIS A 36 45.94 12.11 3.94
C HIS A 36 47.38 12.00 4.45
N ALA A 37 48.24 11.26 3.76
CA ALA A 37 49.64 11.00 4.12
C ALA A 37 49.80 10.51 5.58
N LEU A 38 49.03 9.49 5.96
CA LEU A 38 49.05 8.90 7.31
C LEU A 38 50.18 7.87 7.48
N ALA A 39 50.56 7.60 8.73
CA ALA A 39 51.63 6.64 9.06
C ALA A 39 51.20 5.18 8.82
N GLU A 40 52.16 4.27 8.61
CA GLU A 40 51.88 2.85 8.26
C GLU A 40 51.00 2.11 9.28
N ASN A 41 50.97 2.52 10.55
CA ASN A 41 50.18 1.84 11.58
C ASN A 41 48.77 2.43 11.78
N THR A 42 48.32 3.36 10.93
CA THR A 42 47.01 4.01 11.11
C THR A 42 45.84 3.22 10.52
N GLU A 43 46.11 2.28 9.62
CA GLU A 43 45.08 1.48 8.95
C GLU A 43 44.29 0.64 9.97
N ASP A 44 45.00 -0.10 10.83
CA ASP A 44 44.42 -0.90 11.92
C ASP A 44 43.52 -0.05 12.84
N VAL A 45 43.97 1.17 13.17
CA VAL A 45 43.22 2.10 14.03
C VAL A 45 41.92 2.55 13.38
N LEU A 46 41.93 2.82 12.07
CA LEU A 46 40.73 3.23 11.34
C LEU A 46 39.75 2.07 11.14
N ILE A 47 40.27 0.84 10.93
CA ILE A 47 39.47 -0.39 10.92
C ILE A 47 38.78 -0.57 12.26
N ASP A 48 39.54 -0.51 13.36
CA ASP A 48 39.04 -0.67 14.72
C ASP A 48 37.96 0.36 15.05
N PHE A 49 38.11 1.61 14.62
CA PHE A 49 37.10 2.64 14.84
C PHE A 49 35.82 2.40 14.05
N ALA A 50 35.93 2.00 12.78
CA ALA A 50 34.76 1.63 11.99
C ALA A 50 34.03 0.45 12.65
N GLU A 51 34.76 -0.59 13.03
CA GLU A 51 34.21 -1.76 13.73
C GLU A 51 33.54 -1.38 15.05
N GLN A 52 34.22 -0.62 15.90
CA GLN A 52 33.66 -0.17 17.17
C GLN A 52 32.37 0.66 16.99
N ILE A 53 32.26 1.47 15.93
CA ILE A 53 31.01 2.17 15.61
C ILE A 53 29.93 1.18 15.15
N THR A 54 30.27 0.23 14.28
CA THR A 54 29.29 -0.78 13.83
C THR A 54 28.76 -1.65 14.98
N LEU A 55 29.62 -1.95 15.96
CA LEU A 55 29.30 -2.73 17.15
C LEU A 55 28.61 -1.89 18.23
N GLY A 56 28.53 -0.57 18.06
CA GLY A 56 27.89 0.35 19.00
C GLY A 56 28.71 0.60 20.27
N SER A 57 30.04 0.47 20.19
CA SER A 57 30.95 0.73 21.31
C SER A 57 31.18 2.23 21.55
N PHE A 58 30.98 3.08 20.52
CA PHE A 58 30.89 4.53 20.69
C PHE A 58 30.11 5.19 19.54
N SER A 59 29.55 6.37 19.82
CA SER A 59 28.74 7.14 18.85
C SER A 59 29.56 7.69 17.68
N LEU A 60 28.97 7.66 16.48
CA LEU A 60 29.54 8.19 15.25
C LEU A 60 29.98 9.67 15.39
N GLU A 61 29.26 10.47 16.16
CA GLU A 61 29.55 11.90 16.38
C GLU A 61 30.95 12.15 16.97
N LEU A 62 31.43 11.20 17.79
CA LEU A 62 32.71 11.29 18.49
C LEU A 62 33.89 10.82 17.64
N LEU A 63 33.65 10.32 16.41
CA LEU A 63 34.68 9.78 15.53
C LEU A 63 35.83 10.78 15.26
N PRO A 64 35.60 12.05 14.87
CA PRO A 64 36.70 13.00 14.67
C PRO A 64 37.50 13.29 15.93
N GLN A 65 36.86 13.29 17.10
CA GLN A 65 37.53 13.52 18.38
C GLN A 65 38.42 12.33 18.75
N LYS A 66 37.95 11.09 18.53
CA LYS A 66 38.76 9.88 18.73
C LYS A 66 39.94 9.81 17.78
N ILE A 67 39.75 10.13 16.50
CA ILE A 67 40.84 10.18 15.52
C ILE A 67 41.89 11.22 15.93
N SER A 68 41.47 12.41 16.35
CA SER A 68 42.39 13.44 16.82
C SER A 68 43.17 13.02 18.08
N ALA A 69 42.50 12.35 19.02
CA ALA A 69 43.10 11.89 20.26
C ALA A 69 44.13 10.76 20.05
N GLU A 70 43.79 9.75 19.25
CA GLU A 70 44.63 8.56 19.05
C GLU A 70 45.78 8.81 18.08
N LEU A 71 45.55 9.60 17.03
CA LEU A 71 46.56 9.90 16.01
C LEU A 71 47.31 11.23 16.27
N HIS A 72 47.02 11.91 17.38
CA HIS A 72 47.64 13.17 17.80
C HIS A 72 47.68 14.25 16.68
N MET A 73 46.57 14.39 15.97
CA MET A 73 46.45 15.27 14.81
C MET A 73 45.45 16.42 15.03
N GLU A 74 45.56 17.44 14.18
CA GLU A 74 44.66 18.59 14.18
C GLU A 74 43.20 18.18 13.92
N GLU A 75 42.26 18.77 14.67
CA GLU A 75 40.83 18.45 14.59
C GLU A 75 40.25 18.68 13.18
N SER A 76 40.79 19.62 12.42
CA SER A 76 40.39 19.89 11.03
C SER A 76 40.72 18.71 10.09
N LYS A 77 41.90 18.12 10.23
CA LYS A 77 42.32 16.93 9.47
C LYS A 77 41.59 15.68 9.93
N ALA A 78 41.37 15.53 11.24
CA ALA A 78 40.61 14.42 11.80
C ALA A 78 39.17 14.38 11.28
N LYS A 79 38.53 15.55 11.08
CA LYS A 79 37.20 15.65 10.45
C LYS A 79 37.20 15.19 9.00
N GLN A 80 38.23 15.52 8.22
CA GLN A 80 38.33 15.08 6.83
C GLN A 80 38.50 13.56 6.72
N ILE A 81 39.32 12.97 7.59
CA ILE A 81 39.49 11.51 7.67
C ILE A 81 38.20 10.83 8.12
N ALA A 82 37.48 11.43 9.09
CA ALA A 82 36.18 10.92 9.53
C ALA A 82 35.12 10.95 8.41
N ILE A 83 35.11 11.99 7.56
CA ILE A 83 34.23 12.08 6.39
C ILE A 83 34.52 10.94 5.41
N ASP A 84 35.79 10.76 5.05
CA ASP A 84 36.18 9.73 4.09
C ASP A 84 35.90 8.32 4.66
N LEU A 85 36.26 8.06 5.92
CA LEU A 85 35.99 6.78 6.59
C LEU A 85 34.48 6.50 6.68
N ALA A 86 33.68 7.50 7.06
CA ALA A 86 32.23 7.34 7.15
C ALA A 86 31.59 7.16 5.78
N GLY A 87 32.04 7.88 4.76
CA GLY A 87 31.53 7.80 3.39
C GLY A 87 31.82 6.45 2.74
N HIS A 88 33.04 5.93 2.88
CA HIS A 88 33.45 4.66 2.28
C HIS A 88 32.95 3.44 3.04
N ARG A 89 32.95 3.47 4.39
CA ARG A 89 32.76 2.25 5.19
C ARG A 89 31.46 2.22 5.99
N LEU A 90 30.96 3.38 6.44
CA LEU A 90 29.77 3.44 7.32
C LEU A 90 28.48 3.79 6.57
N LEU A 91 28.57 4.56 5.48
CA LEU A 91 27.43 4.96 4.66
C LEU A 91 26.74 3.77 3.96
N PRO A 92 27.46 2.75 3.45
CA PRO A 92 26.84 1.57 2.86
C PRO A 92 26.00 0.76 3.86
N ILE A 93 26.37 0.81 5.14
CA ILE A 93 25.71 0.11 6.25
C ILE A 93 24.90 1.09 7.14
N ALA A 94 24.58 2.27 6.61
CA ALA A 94 23.78 3.29 7.30
C ALA A 94 22.47 2.76 7.91
N PRO A 95 21.73 1.80 7.32
CA PRO A 95 20.51 1.30 7.95
C PRO A 95 20.73 0.63 9.32
N LEU A 96 21.96 0.22 9.66
CA LEU A 96 22.32 -0.34 10.96
C LEU A 96 22.78 0.72 11.97
N ILE A 97 23.44 1.80 11.50
CA ILE A 97 24.12 2.80 12.34
C ILE A 97 23.23 4.03 12.58
N GLY A 98 22.37 4.37 11.62
CA GLY A 98 21.52 5.56 11.66
C GLY A 98 21.94 6.62 10.63
N ASP A 99 21.83 7.90 11.00
CA ASP A 99 21.95 9.05 10.08
C ASP A 99 23.41 9.42 9.72
N VAL A 100 24.17 8.47 9.18
CA VAL A 100 25.56 8.67 8.72
C VAL A 100 25.66 9.81 7.71
N ALA A 101 24.67 9.93 6.82
CA ALA A 101 24.64 10.96 5.78
C ALA A 101 24.54 12.39 6.36
N GLN A 102 23.73 12.59 7.40
CA GLN A 102 23.64 13.90 8.05
C GLN A 102 24.93 14.24 8.76
N GLN A 103 25.55 13.26 9.40
CA GLN A 103 26.79 13.46 10.14
C GLN A 103 27.97 13.86 9.23
N ILE A 104 28.06 13.26 8.03
CA ILE A 104 29.04 13.67 7.00
C ILE A 104 28.86 15.14 6.62
N VAL A 105 27.61 15.60 6.45
CA VAL A 105 27.30 17.00 6.12
C VAL A 105 27.66 17.94 7.28
N VAL A 106 27.40 17.54 8.53
CA VAL A 106 27.78 18.32 9.73
C VAL A 106 29.30 18.49 9.82
N TRP A 107 30.07 17.48 9.42
CA TRP A 107 31.53 17.57 9.36
C TRP A 107 32.05 18.39 8.16
N GLY A 108 31.19 18.77 7.23
CA GLY A 108 31.52 19.59 6.06
C GLY A 108 31.84 18.78 4.79
N GLY A 109 31.46 17.51 4.73
CA GLY A 109 31.62 16.65 3.56
C GLY A 109 30.47 16.78 2.56
N ASN A 110 30.73 16.41 1.30
CA ASN A 110 29.72 16.31 0.26
C ASN A 110 29.28 14.85 0.06
N LEU A 111 27.98 14.61 -0.02
CA LEU A 111 27.40 13.27 -0.22
C LEU A 111 27.57 12.76 -1.65
N GLU A 112 27.71 13.67 -2.63
CA GLU A 112 27.90 13.30 -4.05
C GLU A 112 29.21 12.56 -4.28
N ASP A 113 30.23 12.85 -3.47
CA ASP A 113 31.55 12.21 -3.54
C ASP A 113 31.45 10.70 -3.29
N PHE A 114 30.42 10.24 -2.57
CA PHE A 114 30.21 8.85 -2.17
C PHE A 114 29.08 8.15 -2.95
N ALA A 115 28.49 8.81 -3.95
CA ALA A 115 27.34 8.28 -4.69
C ALA A 115 27.66 7.02 -5.53
N HIS A 116 28.93 6.77 -5.80
CA HIS A 116 29.42 5.63 -6.59
C HIS A 116 29.57 4.34 -5.77
N ILE A 117 29.45 4.41 -4.44
CA ILE A 117 29.67 3.28 -3.54
C ILE A 117 28.36 2.50 -3.37
N PRO A 118 28.36 1.17 -3.61
CA PRO A 118 27.15 0.36 -3.49
C PRO A 118 26.67 0.33 -2.04
N LYS A 119 25.37 0.54 -1.83
CA LYS A 119 24.74 0.41 -0.51
C LYS A 119 24.47 -1.06 -0.21
N VAL A 120 24.70 -1.48 1.03
CA VAL A 120 24.38 -2.84 1.47
C VAL A 120 22.87 -2.92 1.70
N GLU A 121 22.19 -3.69 0.86
CA GLU A 121 20.75 -3.96 1.00
C GLU A 121 20.55 -4.97 2.15
N ILE A 122 20.37 -4.43 3.37
CA ILE A 122 19.98 -5.25 4.52
C ILE A 122 18.53 -5.69 4.30
N HIS A 123 18.33 -6.98 4.04
CA HIS A 123 17.01 -7.55 3.83
C HIS A 123 16.25 -7.59 5.17
N ILE A 124 15.32 -6.66 5.35
CA ILE A 124 14.44 -6.64 6.52
C ILE A 124 13.39 -7.74 6.31
N PHE A 125 13.59 -8.90 6.94
CA PHE A 125 12.59 -9.96 6.92
C PHE A 125 11.38 -9.56 7.76
N SER A 126 10.18 -9.73 7.20
CA SER A 126 8.97 -9.54 8.00
C SER A 126 8.87 -10.64 9.07
N PRO A 127 8.29 -10.37 10.25
CA PRO A 127 8.07 -11.37 11.29
C PRO A 127 7.48 -12.68 10.76
N GLU A 128 6.60 -12.57 9.77
CA GLU A 128 5.89 -13.66 9.12
C GLU A 128 6.82 -14.53 8.26
N TYR A 129 7.80 -13.92 7.56
CA TYR A 129 8.83 -14.66 6.82
C TYR A 129 9.72 -15.47 7.76
N VAL A 130 10.18 -14.85 8.85
CA VAL A 130 11.04 -15.50 9.85
C VAL A 130 10.33 -16.70 10.48
N VAL A 131 9.04 -16.54 10.82
CA VAL A 131 8.20 -17.63 11.33
C VAL A 131 8.08 -18.77 10.30
N ARG A 132 7.84 -18.46 9.04
CA ARG A 132 7.65 -19.48 8.00
C ARG A 132 8.93 -20.26 7.70
N GLU A 133 10.07 -19.59 7.74
CA GLU A 133 11.37 -20.21 7.50
C GLU A 133 11.83 -21.06 8.70
N THR A 134 11.62 -20.58 9.94
CA THR A 134 11.88 -21.40 11.14
C THR A 134 10.99 -22.64 11.19
N LEU A 135 9.74 -22.56 10.74
CA LEU A 135 8.86 -23.72 10.60
C LEU A 135 9.38 -24.73 9.55
N GLY A 136 9.99 -24.22 8.48
CA GLY A 136 10.62 -25.04 7.45
C GLY A 136 11.81 -25.82 7.97
N GLU A 137 12.69 -25.16 8.71
CA GLU A 137 13.86 -25.79 9.33
C GLU A 137 13.48 -26.75 10.46
N ALA A 138 12.43 -26.43 11.23
CA ALA A 138 11.90 -27.31 12.28
C ALA A 138 11.12 -28.52 11.73
N HIS A 139 10.97 -28.66 10.40
CA HIS A 139 10.19 -29.71 9.73
C HIS A 139 8.70 -29.73 10.17
N LEU A 140 8.17 -28.58 10.58
CA LEU A 140 6.78 -28.42 11.05
C LEU A 140 5.84 -27.84 9.96
N ASN A 141 6.29 -27.81 8.71
CA ASN A 141 5.53 -27.31 7.55
C ASN A 141 4.22 -28.05 7.23
N THR A 142 3.92 -29.13 7.95
CA THR A 142 2.69 -29.93 7.81
C THR A 142 1.60 -29.55 8.81
N LEU A 143 1.82 -28.52 9.64
CA LEU A 143 0.80 -28.00 10.56
C LEU A 143 -0.40 -27.41 9.80
N ASP A 144 -1.61 -27.61 10.35
CA ASP A 144 -2.86 -27.01 9.88
C ASP A 144 -2.70 -25.48 9.70
N PRO A 145 -3.16 -24.88 8.59
CA PRO A 145 -3.13 -23.43 8.37
C PRO A 145 -3.54 -22.59 9.58
N LYS A 146 -4.54 -23.04 10.36
CA LYS A 146 -4.99 -22.32 11.57
C LYS A 146 -3.97 -22.33 12.71
N LEU A 147 -3.14 -23.35 12.80
CA LEU A 147 -2.06 -23.45 13.80
C LEU A 147 -0.85 -22.62 13.37
N GLN A 148 -0.62 -22.43 12.07
CA GLN A 148 0.41 -21.56 11.54
C GLN A 148 0.11 -20.09 11.86
N ASP A 149 -1.11 -19.60 11.57
CA ASP A 149 -1.54 -18.24 11.91
C ASP A 149 -1.43 -17.97 13.43
N ARG A 150 -1.69 -19.00 14.24
CA ARG A 150 -1.58 -18.91 15.70
C ARG A 150 -0.14 -18.82 16.17
N LEU A 151 0.74 -19.64 15.61
CA LEU A 151 2.18 -19.60 15.90
C LEU A 151 2.77 -18.25 15.50
N GLU A 152 2.37 -17.73 14.33
CA GLU A 152 2.71 -16.39 13.87
C GLU A 152 2.24 -15.31 14.85
N PHE A 153 1.00 -15.40 15.36
CA PHE A 153 0.52 -14.48 16.39
C PHE A 153 1.29 -14.57 17.72
N ILE A 154 1.72 -15.78 18.11
CA ILE A 154 2.51 -16.00 19.34
C ILE A 154 3.89 -15.34 19.22
N PHE A 155 4.58 -15.58 18.11
CA PHE A 155 5.91 -15.06 17.86
C PHE A 155 5.93 -13.56 17.49
N THR A 156 4.92 -13.06 16.79
CA THR A 156 4.77 -11.59 16.59
C THR A 156 4.55 -10.87 17.91
N SER A 157 3.81 -11.47 18.86
CA SER A 157 3.67 -10.91 20.21
C SER A 157 4.97 -10.96 21.01
N TYR A 158 5.83 -11.96 20.79
CA TYR A 158 7.18 -12.02 21.37
C TYR A 158 8.08 -10.92 20.80
N LEU A 159 8.10 -10.78 19.48
CA LEU A 159 8.88 -9.77 18.77
C LEU A 159 8.47 -8.34 19.14
N LYS A 160 7.20 -8.11 19.47
CA LYS A 160 6.68 -6.84 19.99
C LYS A 160 6.99 -6.60 21.49
N GLY A 161 7.75 -7.51 22.13
CA GLY A 161 8.11 -7.41 23.55
C GLY A 161 6.94 -7.57 24.52
N LYS A 162 5.78 -8.07 24.05
CA LYS A 162 4.56 -8.21 24.87
C LYS A 162 4.53 -9.50 25.70
N ARG A 163 5.46 -10.44 25.44
CA ARG A 163 5.56 -11.74 26.10
C ARG A 163 7.01 -12.11 26.37
N ASN A 164 7.26 -12.80 27.47
CA ASN A 164 8.59 -13.33 27.82
C ASN A 164 8.79 -14.76 27.29
N GLU A 165 10.04 -15.22 27.22
CA GLU A 165 10.40 -16.57 26.72
C GLU A 165 9.71 -17.69 27.49
N THR A 166 9.58 -17.54 28.81
CA THR A 166 8.86 -18.48 29.68
C THR A 166 7.36 -18.51 29.38
N GLU A 167 6.75 -17.36 29.11
CA GLU A 167 5.33 -17.24 28.78
C GLU A 167 5.02 -17.84 27.40
N ILE A 168 5.94 -17.69 26.44
CA ILE A 168 5.78 -18.28 25.11
C ILE A 168 5.93 -19.78 25.18
N LYS A 169 6.92 -20.29 25.92
CA LYS A 169 7.04 -21.73 26.17
C LYS A 169 5.74 -22.30 26.74
N GLU A 170 5.15 -21.61 27.72
CA GLU A 170 3.88 -22.02 28.31
C GLU A 170 2.73 -22.00 27.29
N VAL A 171 2.65 -20.97 26.45
CA VAL A 171 1.61 -20.86 25.39
C VAL A 171 1.81 -21.91 24.30
N LEU A 172 3.04 -22.23 23.91
CA LEU A 172 3.35 -23.29 22.96
C LEU A 172 2.96 -24.68 23.50
N MET A 173 3.17 -24.92 24.80
CA MET A 173 2.81 -26.18 25.47
C MET A 173 1.33 -26.31 25.84
N ARG A 174 0.59 -25.20 25.90
CA ARG A 174 -0.85 -25.21 26.23
C ARG A 174 -1.66 -25.91 25.13
N SER A 175 -2.85 -26.39 25.50
CA SER A 175 -3.67 -27.12 24.55
C SER A 175 -4.27 -26.24 23.45
N SER A 176 -4.37 -26.81 22.26
CA SER A 176 -4.97 -26.21 21.06
C SER A 176 -6.41 -25.73 21.31
N LYS A 177 -7.15 -26.42 22.19
CA LYS A 177 -8.52 -26.08 22.60
C LYS A 177 -8.63 -24.79 23.40
N VAL A 178 -7.58 -24.36 24.11
CA VAL A 178 -7.65 -23.24 25.05
C VAL A 178 -6.85 -22.03 24.59
N GLY A 179 -5.94 -22.16 23.62
CA GLY A 179 -4.98 -21.07 23.46
C GLY A 179 -3.67 -21.41 22.79
N GLY A 180 -3.24 -22.66 22.93
CA GLY A 180 -1.86 -23.05 22.66
C GLY A 180 -1.70 -23.96 21.45
N MET A 181 -0.58 -24.69 21.41
CA MET A 181 -0.14 -25.48 20.26
C MET A 181 0.06 -26.98 20.53
N ASP A 182 -0.21 -27.47 21.74
CA ASP A 182 0.01 -28.89 22.13
C ASP A 182 1.42 -29.41 21.78
N LEU A 183 2.44 -28.52 21.81
CA LEU A 183 3.82 -28.92 21.53
C LEU A 183 4.45 -29.57 22.77
N ASP A 184 5.28 -30.58 22.55
CA ASP A 184 6.12 -31.16 23.59
C ASP A 184 7.20 -30.16 24.03
N SER A 185 7.65 -30.30 25.29
CA SER A 185 8.64 -29.36 25.86
C SER A 185 9.93 -29.30 25.03
N GLU A 186 10.35 -30.41 24.43
CA GLU A 186 11.61 -30.49 23.67
C GLU A 186 11.50 -29.79 22.32
N THR A 187 10.37 -29.89 21.63
CA THR A 187 10.11 -29.13 20.40
C THR A 187 9.86 -27.65 20.67
N ALA A 188 9.17 -27.31 21.77
CA ALA A 188 8.99 -25.92 22.18
C ALA A 188 10.33 -25.23 22.49
N ASP A 189 11.24 -25.92 23.17
CA ASP A 189 12.59 -25.41 23.46
C ASP A 189 13.43 -25.27 22.19
N ARG A 190 13.37 -26.24 21.27
CA ARG A 190 14.05 -26.16 19.96
C ARG A 190 13.55 -24.98 19.13
N LEU A 191 12.23 -24.76 19.09
CA LEU A 191 11.64 -23.61 18.39
C LEU A 191 12.06 -22.28 19.01
N LEU A 192 12.11 -22.19 20.34
CA LEU A 192 12.56 -20.98 21.02
C LEU A 192 14.05 -20.70 20.75
N ILE A 193 14.89 -21.73 20.68
CA ILE A 193 16.31 -21.57 20.32
C ILE A 193 16.45 -21.11 18.87
N LEU A 194 15.79 -21.77 17.92
CA LEU A 194 15.80 -21.37 16.51
C LEU A 194 15.27 -19.95 16.31
N PHE A 195 14.18 -19.61 17.00
CA PHE A 195 13.58 -18.29 16.91
C PHE A 195 14.42 -17.22 17.59
N ARG A 196 15.09 -17.53 18.71
CA ARG A 196 16.07 -16.64 19.33
C ARG A 196 17.25 -16.39 18.39
N ASP A 197 17.75 -17.44 17.74
CA ASP A 197 18.84 -17.31 16.78
C ASP A 197 18.41 -16.46 15.58
N LYS A 198 17.21 -16.69 15.02
CA LYS A 198 16.67 -15.83 13.95
C LYS A 198 16.28 -14.42 14.40
N GLN A 199 15.87 -14.22 15.65
CA GLN A 199 15.64 -12.90 16.24
C GLN A 199 16.93 -12.08 16.35
N LYS A 200 18.10 -12.73 16.52
CA LYS A 200 19.39 -12.05 16.47
C LYS A 200 19.67 -11.45 15.08
N PHE A 201 19.15 -12.07 14.02
CA PHE A 201 19.25 -11.61 12.62
C PHE A 201 18.09 -10.68 12.21
N ALA A 202 16.90 -10.85 12.79
CA ALA A 202 15.74 -9.99 12.59
C ALA A 202 15.74 -8.82 13.57
N LYS A 203 16.66 -7.86 13.38
CA LYS A 203 16.56 -6.55 14.06
C LYS A 203 15.43 -5.75 13.42
N ILE A 204 14.24 -5.94 13.97
CA ILE A 204 13.07 -5.13 13.66
C ILE A 204 13.33 -3.72 14.19
N ASN A 205 13.31 -2.72 13.31
CA ASN A 205 13.21 -1.31 13.69
C ASN A 205 11.83 -1.08 14.34
N PHE A 206 11.73 -1.35 15.64
CA PHE A 206 10.75 -0.69 16.49
C PHE A 206 11.44 0.49 17.16
N HIS A 207 11.66 1.54 16.38
CA HIS A 207 11.59 2.89 16.93
C HIS A 207 10.31 3.52 16.42
N SER A 208 9.51 3.91 17.40
CA SER A 208 8.33 4.74 17.33
C SER A 208 8.50 5.80 16.24
N GLN A 209 7.54 5.87 15.33
CA GLN A 209 7.31 7.10 14.60
C GLN A 209 6.89 8.16 15.61
N GLU A 210 7.84 8.97 16.05
CA GLU A 210 7.61 10.32 16.50
C GLU A 210 8.44 11.23 15.60
N GLU A 211 7.73 12.16 14.96
CA GLU A 211 8.24 13.35 14.27
C GLU A 211 8.86 13.17 12.87
N SER A 212 8.02 12.84 11.89
CA SER A 212 8.19 13.41 10.55
C SER A 212 7.86 14.91 10.59
N SER A 213 8.84 15.74 10.95
CA SER A 213 8.76 17.17 10.65
C SER A 213 9.20 17.38 9.20
N THR A 214 8.22 17.68 8.35
CA THR A 214 8.44 18.28 7.04
C THR A 214 9.11 19.64 7.24
N PHE A 215 10.36 19.80 6.81
CA PHE A 215 10.95 21.12 6.59
C PHE A 215 11.38 21.30 5.15
N THR A 216 10.60 22.11 4.46
CA THR A 216 10.98 22.82 3.23
C THR A 216 12.22 23.70 3.47
N PRO A 217 13.13 23.84 2.49
CA PRO A 217 14.28 24.72 2.62
C PRO A 217 13.82 26.18 2.47
N THR A 218 13.81 26.93 3.57
CA THR A 218 13.72 28.39 3.51
C THR A 218 15.12 28.96 3.34
N VAL A 219 15.33 29.56 2.17
CA VAL A 219 16.50 30.35 1.82
C VAL A 219 16.59 31.59 2.73
N LEU A 220 17.73 31.73 3.41
CA LEU A 220 18.16 32.95 4.08
C LEU A 220 18.54 34.03 3.05
N VAL A 221 17.81 35.14 3.01
CA VAL A 221 18.30 36.42 2.47
C VAL A 221 18.23 37.48 3.56
N LYS A 222 19.40 38.02 3.92
CA LYS A 222 19.57 39.21 4.77
C LYS A 222 19.22 40.49 3.99
N LYS A 223 18.39 41.38 4.56
CA LYS A 223 18.67 42.84 4.57
C LYS A 223 17.73 43.67 5.49
N THR A 224 18.37 44.31 6.48
CA THR A 224 18.19 45.69 7.01
C THR A 224 16.83 46.22 7.50
N GLU A 225 16.82 46.54 8.80
CA GLU A 225 16.04 47.55 9.55
C GLU A 225 16.02 48.93 8.83
N LYS A 226 15.05 49.87 8.95
CA LYS A 226 14.21 50.37 10.07
C LYS A 226 13.12 51.37 9.51
N PRO A 227 12.29 52.09 10.31
CA PRO A 227 10.83 51.89 10.39
C PRO A 227 9.96 53.12 9.96
N ILE A 228 8.74 52.92 9.44
CA ILE A 228 7.72 54.00 9.38
C ILE A 228 6.31 53.45 9.69
N GLN A 229 5.54 54.28 10.38
CA GLN A 229 4.33 54.09 11.18
C GLN A 229 3.04 53.81 10.38
N LEU A 230 2.07 53.20 11.08
CA LEU A 230 0.67 53.04 10.69
C LEU A 230 -0.08 54.39 10.63
N GLU A 231 -0.92 54.58 9.61
CA GLU A 231 -2.18 55.30 9.74
C GLU A 231 -3.30 54.66 8.90
N LYS A 232 -4.48 54.52 9.52
CA LYS A 232 -5.76 54.11 8.95
C LYS A 232 -6.30 55.18 7.99
N LYS A 233 -6.96 54.76 6.89
CA LYS A 233 -8.18 55.43 6.42
C LYS A 233 -9.03 54.55 5.47
N GLU A 234 -10.33 54.70 5.65
CA GLU A 234 -11.46 54.02 4.99
C GLU A 234 -11.70 54.41 3.52
N SER A 235 -12.38 53.49 2.83
CA SER A 235 -13.42 53.66 1.80
C SER A 235 -13.07 54.28 0.43
N SER A 236 -13.20 53.49 -0.63
CA SER A 236 -14.39 53.47 -1.53
C SER A 236 -14.07 52.90 -2.91
N VAL A 237 -15.03 52.13 -3.44
CA VAL A 237 -15.06 51.47 -4.76
C VAL A 237 -15.31 52.51 -5.87
N PRO A 238 -14.82 52.28 -7.10
CA PRO A 238 -15.76 52.03 -8.20
C PRO A 238 -15.33 50.92 -9.18
N GLU A 239 -16.33 50.14 -9.60
CA GLU A 239 -16.36 49.24 -10.79
C GLU A 239 -16.15 50.01 -12.12
N PRO A 240 -15.68 49.34 -13.21
CA PRO A 240 -16.66 48.83 -14.20
C PRO A 240 -16.30 47.51 -14.92
N LYS A 241 -17.30 46.63 -14.98
CA LYS A 241 -17.84 45.84 -16.11
C LYS A 241 -16.96 45.57 -17.35
N ALA A 242 -16.79 44.28 -17.66
CA ALA A 242 -16.97 43.73 -19.01
C ALA A 242 -17.42 42.26 -18.94
N LYS A 243 -18.51 41.94 -19.65
CA LYS A 243 -19.13 40.60 -19.78
C LYS A 243 -18.45 39.83 -20.92
N MET A 244 -18.23 38.53 -20.74
CA MET A 244 -18.18 37.58 -21.84
C MET A 244 -19.09 36.39 -21.49
N GLU A 245 -20.19 36.27 -22.22
CA GLU A 245 -21.10 35.13 -22.18
C GLU A 245 -20.41 33.91 -22.83
N VAL A 246 -20.40 32.78 -22.14
CA VAL A 246 -20.24 31.45 -22.74
C VAL A 246 -21.42 30.62 -22.28
N LEU A 247 -22.08 30.01 -23.27
CA LEU A 247 -23.34 29.29 -23.21
C LEU A 247 -23.29 28.09 -22.25
N PHE A 248 -24.15 28.08 -21.22
CA PHE A 248 -24.62 26.85 -20.58
C PHE A 248 -26.08 26.61 -21.01
N ALA A 249 -26.35 25.42 -21.53
CA ALA A 249 -27.66 25.02 -21.99
C ALA A 249 -28.58 24.75 -20.78
N LYS A 250 -29.89 25.00 -20.94
CA LYS A 250 -30.95 24.80 -19.93
C LYS A 250 -31.16 23.34 -19.49
N GLU A 251 -30.27 22.43 -19.87
CA GLU A 251 -30.27 21.02 -19.51
C GLU A 251 -29.38 20.75 -18.29
N ASP A 252 -28.29 21.51 -18.12
CA ASP A 252 -27.34 21.35 -17.01
C ASP A 252 -27.93 21.82 -15.66
N GLU A 253 -28.79 22.85 -15.67
CA GLU A 253 -29.47 23.34 -14.45
C GLU A 253 -30.51 22.33 -13.93
N GLN A 254 -31.14 21.56 -14.82
CA GLN A 254 -32.12 20.54 -14.44
C GLN A 254 -31.45 19.28 -13.90
N GLU A 255 -30.25 18.97 -14.39
CA GLU A 255 -29.47 17.82 -13.93
C GLU A 255 -28.84 18.07 -12.55
N ILE A 256 -28.34 19.28 -12.30
CA ILE A 256 -27.89 19.71 -10.96
C ILE A 256 -29.05 19.66 -9.95
N THR A 257 -30.24 20.12 -10.33
CA THR A 257 -31.41 20.10 -9.42
C THR A 257 -31.83 18.67 -9.05
N ARG A 258 -31.79 17.73 -10.03
CA ARG A 258 -32.08 16.29 -9.79
C ARG A 258 -31.01 15.62 -8.93
N LEU A 259 -29.74 15.93 -9.16
CA LEU A 259 -28.63 15.42 -8.34
C LEU A 259 -28.70 15.97 -6.91
N THR A 260 -29.11 17.23 -6.73
CA THR A 260 -29.26 17.83 -5.39
C THR A 260 -30.41 17.18 -4.61
N SER A 261 -31.55 16.89 -5.26
CA SER A 261 -32.66 16.16 -4.62
C SER A 261 -32.31 14.71 -4.30
N PHE A 262 -31.54 14.03 -5.15
CA PHE A 262 -31.13 12.63 -4.92
C PHE A 262 -30.10 12.50 -3.78
N VAL A 263 -29.20 13.48 -3.65
CA VAL A 263 -28.23 13.57 -2.53
C VAL A 263 -28.93 13.89 -1.21
N GLN A 264 -30.02 14.65 -1.25
CA GLN A 264 -30.78 15.04 -0.06
C GLN A 264 -31.74 13.94 0.46
N GLU A 265 -32.11 12.98 -0.40
CA GLU A 265 -33.03 11.88 -0.07
C GLU A 265 -32.29 10.60 0.40
N ASN A 266 -31.00 10.44 0.10
CA ASN A 266 -30.23 9.21 0.39
C ASN A 266 -29.01 9.35 1.33
N LEU A 267 -28.74 10.54 1.89
CA LEU A 267 -27.76 10.72 2.96
C LEU A 267 -28.42 11.38 4.19
N PRO A 268 -28.17 10.89 5.43
CA PRO A 268 -28.56 11.65 6.60
C PRO A 268 -27.82 12.99 6.62
N PRO A 269 -28.49 14.10 6.96
CA PRO A 269 -27.87 15.41 6.95
C PRO A 269 -26.76 15.45 8.00
N VAL A 270 -25.53 15.78 7.56
CA VAL A 270 -24.36 16.05 8.40
C VAL A 270 -24.68 17.05 9.53
N SER A 271 -25.73 17.86 9.36
CA SER A 271 -26.25 18.83 10.31
C SER A 271 -26.77 18.23 11.64
N GLN A 272 -27.14 16.95 11.72
CA GLN A 272 -27.64 16.37 12.99
C GLN A 272 -26.53 15.99 13.98
N LEU A 273 -25.30 15.73 13.51
CA LEU A 273 -24.18 15.33 14.36
C LEU A 273 -23.53 16.52 15.10
N ASP A 274 -23.58 17.72 14.51
CA ASP A 274 -23.04 18.94 15.10
C ASP A 274 -23.93 19.52 16.20
N VAL A 275 -25.25 19.29 16.16
CA VAL A 275 -26.16 19.68 17.24
C VAL A 275 -25.93 18.81 18.48
N SER A 276 -25.63 17.51 18.29
CA SER A 276 -25.33 16.57 19.39
C SER A 276 -24.03 16.88 20.14
N LEU A 277 -23.01 17.47 19.49
CA LEU A 277 -21.72 17.78 20.14
C LEU A 277 -21.85 18.88 21.18
N LYS A 278 -22.61 19.95 20.87
CA LYS A 278 -22.81 21.06 21.80
C LYS A 278 -23.61 20.65 23.02
N ASP A 279 -24.61 19.79 22.84
CA ASP A 279 -25.43 19.26 23.94
C ASP A 279 -24.61 18.35 24.86
N ALA A 280 -23.72 17.53 24.30
CA ALA A 280 -22.81 16.68 25.07
C ALA A 280 -21.87 17.51 25.95
N VAL A 281 -21.33 18.62 25.44
CA VAL A 281 -20.46 19.52 26.22
C VAL A 281 -21.24 20.17 27.38
N ILE A 282 -22.49 20.58 27.16
CA ILE A 282 -23.36 21.14 28.21
C ILE A 282 -23.64 20.09 29.30
N GLN A 283 -23.85 18.83 28.90
CA GLN A 283 -24.03 17.72 29.84
C GLN A 283 -22.80 17.50 30.71
N VAL A 284 -21.59 17.52 30.12
CA VAL A 284 -20.33 17.38 30.88
C VAL A 284 -20.17 18.53 31.89
N ILE A 285 -20.47 19.77 31.51
CA ILE A 285 -20.36 20.93 32.42
C ILE A 285 -21.32 20.78 33.62
N ARG A 286 -22.54 20.30 33.38
CA ARG A 286 -23.56 20.11 34.43
C ARG A 286 -23.19 18.96 35.37
N GLU A 287 -22.74 17.83 34.84
CA GLU A 287 -22.40 16.64 35.65
C GLU A 287 -21.10 16.81 36.43
N ALA A 288 -20.11 17.51 35.86
CA ALA A 288 -18.85 17.79 36.52
C ALA A 288 -18.91 18.94 37.54
N ASN A 289 -20.02 19.69 37.58
CA ASN A 289 -20.23 20.85 38.46
C ASN A 289 -19.09 21.89 38.35
N LEU A 290 -18.71 22.24 37.12
CA LEU A 290 -17.64 23.19 36.83
C LEU A 290 -18.17 24.63 36.87
N ASP A 291 -17.61 25.46 37.76
CA ASP A 291 -17.89 26.90 37.80
C ASP A 291 -16.89 27.66 36.92
N LEU A 292 -17.11 27.63 35.60
CA LEU A 292 -16.28 28.32 34.61
C LEU A 292 -16.76 29.77 34.46
N LYS A 293 -16.24 30.68 35.29
CA LYS A 293 -16.59 32.11 35.28
C LYS A 293 -16.04 32.88 34.07
N ASP A 294 -14.94 32.41 33.51
CA ASP A 294 -14.27 33.04 32.37
C ASP A 294 -14.73 32.43 31.03
N GLU A 295 -15.26 33.27 30.15
CA GLU A 295 -15.74 32.87 28.81
C GLU A 295 -14.63 32.31 27.93
N GLU A 296 -13.36 32.70 28.13
CA GLU A 296 -12.22 32.11 27.41
C GLU A 296 -11.94 30.67 27.84
N ILE A 297 -11.96 30.41 29.15
CA ILE A 297 -11.71 29.08 29.72
C ILE A 297 -12.82 28.11 29.27
N LYS A 298 -14.06 28.60 29.23
CA LYS A 298 -15.21 27.86 28.72
C LYS A 298 -15.06 27.49 27.24
N LYS A 299 -14.62 28.41 26.38
CA LYS A 299 -14.35 28.11 24.95
C LYS A 299 -13.25 27.07 24.77
N ARG A 300 -12.18 27.15 25.57
CA ARG A 300 -11.10 26.15 25.56
C ARG A 300 -11.61 24.80 26.01
N PHE A 301 -12.38 24.73 27.10
CA PHE A 301 -13.01 23.50 27.57
C PHE A 301 -13.88 22.84 26.49
N VAL A 302 -14.75 23.62 25.83
CA VAL A 302 -15.59 23.14 24.73
C VAL A 302 -14.73 22.53 23.62
N SER A 303 -13.67 23.22 23.19
CA SER A 303 -12.78 22.71 22.15
C SER A 303 -12.03 21.44 22.56
N LEU A 304 -11.58 21.33 23.82
CA LEU A 304 -10.92 20.12 24.30
C LEU A 304 -11.89 18.92 24.32
N VAL A 305 -13.11 19.13 24.83
CA VAL A 305 -14.13 18.07 24.90
C VAL A 305 -14.60 17.69 23.50
N GLU A 306 -14.81 18.65 22.60
CA GLU A 306 -15.15 18.38 21.19
C GLU A 306 -14.05 17.59 20.48
N ALA A 307 -12.77 17.93 20.69
CA ALA A 307 -11.65 17.19 20.11
C ALA A 307 -11.61 15.74 20.62
N ARG A 308 -11.87 15.51 21.91
CA ARG A 308 -11.95 14.15 22.48
C ARG A 308 -13.17 13.39 21.95
N LEU A 309 -14.34 14.03 21.87
CA LEU A 309 -15.57 13.42 21.35
C LEU A 309 -15.52 13.10 19.85
N ARG A 310 -14.64 13.77 19.10
CA ARG A 310 -14.34 13.48 17.69
C ARG A 310 -13.19 12.47 17.51
N ASP A 311 -12.65 11.94 18.60
CA ASP A 311 -11.53 10.98 18.60
C ASP A 311 -10.25 11.53 17.95
N VAL A 312 -10.07 12.87 17.96
CA VAL A 312 -8.86 13.56 17.46
C VAL A 312 -7.77 13.62 18.55
N ARG A 313 -8.15 13.37 19.80
CA ARG A 313 -7.27 13.48 20.97
C ARG A 313 -7.42 12.28 21.89
N ASP A 314 -6.30 11.83 22.46
CA ASP A 314 -6.25 10.71 23.38
C ASP A 314 -6.74 11.05 24.79
N PRO A 315 -7.17 10.05 25.60
CA PRO A 315 -7.57 10.26 26.99
C PRO A 315 -6.46 10.87 27.85
N TYR A 316 -5.21 10.45 27.62
CA TYR A 316 -4.04 10.94 28.35
C TYR A 316 -3.71 12.40 28.01
N GLU A 317 -3.78 12.75 26.72
CA GLU A 317 -3.57 14.12 26.26
C GLU A 317 -4.69 15.06 26.76
N THR A 318 -5.93 14.58 26.74
CA THR A 318 -7.09 15.32 27.26
C THR A 318 -6.92 15.58 28.75
N ARG A 319 -6.51 14.57 29.53
CA ARG A 319 -6.17 14.73 30.94
C ARG A 319 -5.06 15.76 31.16
N SER A 320 -3.97 15.65 30.42
CA SER A 320 -2.82 16.55 30.53
C SER A 320 -3.24 18.01 30.30
N GLN A 321 -4.01 18.28 29.24
CA GLN A 321 -4.52 19.62 28.91
C GLN A 321 -5.54 20.17 29.94
N LEU A 322 -6.34 19.30 30.54
CA LEU A 322 -7.23 19.68 31.63
C LEU A 322 -6.44 20.03 32.90
N GLU A 323 -5.31 19.38 33.14
CA GLU A 323 -4.43 19.58 34.30
C GLU A 323 -3.47 20.77 34.16
N TYR A 324 -3.03 21.10 32.94
CA TYR A 324 -2.11 22.21 32.67
C TYR A 324 -2.63 23.57 33.22
N PRO A 325 -1.78 24.43 33.80
CA PRO A 325 -2.20 25.74 34.31
C PRO A 325 -2.84 26.64 33.26
N SER A 326 -3.81 27.46 33.67
CA SER A 326 -4.55 28.39 32.79
C SER A 326 -3.66 29.43 32.10
N GLU A 327 -2.58 29.84 32.77
CA GLU A 327 -1.57 30.78 32.26
C GLU A 327 -0.75 30.22 31.09
N LYS A 328 -0.63 28.88 30.99
CA LYS A 328 0.14 28.19 29.95
C LYS A 328 -0.75 27.53 28.90
N GLY A 329 -2.02 27.90 28.85
CA GLY A 329 -2.97 27.42 27.84
C GLY A 329 -3.83 26.22 28.24
N GLY A 330 -3.70 25.68 29.46
CA GLY A 330 -4.57 24.61 29.98
C GLY A 330 -5.78 25.11 30.76
N LEU A 331 -6.46 24.23 31.49
CA LEU A 331 -7.63 24.55 32.33
C LEU A 331 -7.38 24.57 33.84
N GLY A 332 -6.24 24.07 34.31
CA GLY A 332 -5.83 24.09 35.72
C GLY A 332 -6.72 23.23 36.63
N LEU A 333 -7.44 22.25 36.09
CA LEU A 333 -8.27 21.35 36.87
C LEU A 333 -7.39 20.36 37.62
N SER A 334 -7.63 20.20 38.91
CA SER A 334 -6.87 19.28 39.76
C SER A 334 -7.78 18.45 40.66
N GLY A 335 -7.26 17.31 41.12
CA GLY A 335 -7.91 16.47 42.12
C GLY A 335 -9.24 15.87 41.66
N LEU A 336 -10.24 15.92 42.54
CA LEU A 336 -11.52 15.24 42.38
C LEU A 336 -12.33 15.76 41.18
N THR A 337 -12.20 17.05 40.86
CA THR A 337 -12.91 17.68 39.75
C THR A 337 -12.40 17.15 38.41
N LEU A 338 -11.08 16.99 38.26
CA LEU A 338 -10.45 16.42 37.05
C LEU A 338 -10.94 14.99 36.80
N VAL A 339 -10.92 14.15 37.84
CA VAL A 339 -11.35 12.74 37.72
C VAL A 339 -12.82 12.65 37.30
N ARG A 340 -13.70 13.44 37.93
CA ARG A 340 -15.12 13.48 37.56
C ARG A 340 -15.35 13.97 36.13
N THR A 341 -14.62 15.00 35.70
CA THR A 341 -14.71 15.49 34.31
C THR A 341 -14.30 14.43 33.31
N LEU A 342 -13.19 13.72 33.55
CA LEU A 342 -12.71 12.66 32.67
C LEU A 342 -13.66 11.48 32.62
N GLU A 343 -14.19 11.04 33.76
CA GLU A 343 -15.16 9.95 33.83
C GLU A 343 -16.43 10.29 33.02
N CYS A 344 -16.94 11.52 33.12
CA CYS A 344 -18.09 11.97 32.34
C CYS A 344 -17.78 12.01 30.83
N ILE A 345 -16.61 12.51 30.44
CA ILE A 345 -16.18 12.57 29.04
C ILE A 345 -16.07 11.16 28.44
N GLU A 346 -15.41 10.23 29.13
CA GLU A 346 -15.22 8.87 28.63
C GLU A 346 -16.53 8.07 28.58
N ARG A 347 -17.45 8.28 29.53
CA ARG A 347 -18.79 7.69 29.49
C ARG A 347 -19.56 8.12 28.24
N ILE A 348 -19.62 9.43 27.97
CA ILE A 348 -20.33 9.99 26.81
C ILE A 348 -19.64 9.56 25.50
N PHE A 349 -18.30 9.54 25.48
CA PHE A 349 -17.53 9.05 24.34
C PHE A 349 -17.86 7.58 24.03
N GLY A 350 -17.89 6.71 25.05
CA GLY A 350 -18.23 5.30 24.89
C GLY A 350 -19.65 5.08 24.37
N GLU A 351 -20.63 5.77 24.94
CA GLU A 351 -22.03 5.73 24.47
C GLU A 351 -22.15 6.14 22.99
N ARG A 352 -21.49 7.24 22.60
CA ARG A 352 -21.48 7.73 21.21
C ARG A 352 -20.79 6.78 20.25
N GLN A 353 -19.65 6.22 20.64
CA GLN A 353 -18.89 5.30 19.79
C GLN A 353 -19.64 4.00 19.55
N ASN A 354 -20.40 3.53 20.55
CA ASN A 354 -21.27 2.37 20.39
C ASN A 354 -22.43 2.66 19.42
N LEU A 355 -23.07 3.83 19.53
CA LEU A 355 -24.12 4.24 18.59
C LEU A 355 -23.62 4.34 17.15
N LEU A 356 -22.43 4.91 16.93
CA LEU A 356 -21.82 4.99 15.60
C LEU A 356 -21.50 3.59 15.04
N LYS A 357 -20.93 2.71 15.86
CA LYS A 357 -20.68 1.30 15.48
C LYS A 357 -21.97 0.58 15.10
N ASP A 358 -23.04 0.77 15.87
CA ASP A 358 -24.35 0.17 15.58
C ASP A 358 -24.97 0.69 14.28
N GLN A 359 -24.83 1.99 13.99
CA GLN A 359 -25.28 2.57 12.72
C GLN A 359 -24.50 1.99 11.52
N VAL A 360 -23.17 1.92 11.63
CA VAL A 360 -22.32 1.34 10.58
C VAL A 360 -22.65 -0.15 10.38
N ASN A 361 -22.88 -0.90 11.46
CA ASN A 361 -23.25 -2.31 11.38
C ASN A 361 -24.62 -2.50 10.72
N LYS A 362 -25.60 -1.66 11.03
CA LYS A 362 -26.92 -1.68 10.37
C LYS A 362 -26.80 -1.37 8.88
N GLN A 363 -26.01 -0.36 8.50
CA GLN A 363 -25.77 -0.03 7.08
C GLN A 363 -25.09 -1.18 6.34
N LYS A 364 -24.07 -1.79 6.94
CA LYS A 364 -23.41 -2.97 6.38
C LYS A 364 -24.38 -4.14 6.21
N ALA A 365 -25.25 -4.39 7.19
CA ALA A 365 -26.26 -5.44 7.10
C ALA A 365 -27.24 -5.21 5.94
N VAL A 366 -27.73 -3.97 5.76
CA VAL A 366 -28.60 -3.60 4.64
C VAL A 366 -27.89 -3.80 3.29
N MET A 367 -26.62 -3.38 3.19
CA MET A 367 -25.84 -3.55 1.96
C MET A 367 -25.60 -5.02 1.61
N VAL A 368 -25.34 -5.86 2.61
CA VAL A 368 -25.17 -7.32 2.42
C VAL A 368 -26.48 -7.95 1.96
N GLU A 369 -27.61 -7.55 2.53
CA GLU A 369 -28.92 -8.07 2.14
C GLU A 369 -29.29 -7.65 0.71
N GLN A 370 -29.02 -6.40 0.32
CA GLN A 370 -29.19 -5.93 -1.06
C GLN A 370 -28.34 -6.73 -2.05
N LYS A 371 -27.05 -6.96 -1.74
CA LYS A 371 -26.17 -7.78 -2.59
C LYS A 371 -26.67 -9.22 -2.75
N LYS A 372 -27.17 -9.83 -1.67
CA LYS A 372 -27.76 -11.17 -1.74
C LYS A 372 -29.02 -11.22 -2.60
N GLN A 373 -29.85 -10.17 -2.53
CA GLN A 373 -31.04 -10.06 -3.39
C GLN A 373 -30.65 -9.91 -4.86
N GLU A 374 -29.67 -9.05 -5.18
CA GLU A 374 -29.14 -8.90 -6.54
C GLU A 374 -28.52 -10.20 -7.08
N GLU A 375 -27.78 -10.93 -6.25
CA GLU A 375 -27.19 -12.21 -6.63
C GLU A 375 -28.25 -13.28 -6.87
N ALA A 376 -29.27 -13.38 -6.00
CA ALA A 376 -30.40 -14.29 -6.18
C ALA A 376 -31.22 -13.94 -7.45
N GLU A 377 -31.44 -12.66 -7.72
CA GLU A 377 -32.07 -12.20 -8.95
C GLU A 377 -31.23 -12.58 -10.18
N ARG A 378 -29.91 -12.36 -10.14
CA ARG A 378 -28.99 -12.73 -11.21
C ARG A 378 -28.95 -14.24 -11.46
N GLU A 379 -28.92 -15.05 -10.40
CA GLU A 379 -29.02 -16.52 -10.51
C GLU A 379 -30.34 -16.96 -11.14
N SER A 380 -31.46 -16.32 -10.74
CA SER A 380 -32.78 -16.63 -11.29
C SER A 380 -32.85 -16.31 -12.79
N LEU A 381 -32.23 -15.20 -13.21
CA LEU A 381 -32.12 -14.80 -14.62
C LEU A 381 -31.21 -15.77 -15.39
N ALA A 382 -30.07 -16.14 -14.83
CA ALA A 382 -29.15 -17.10 -15.46
C ALA A 382 -29.81 -18.47 -15.68
N ARG A 383 -30.61 -18.96 -14.73
CA ARG A 383 -31.40 -20.20 -14.88
C ARG A 383 -32.43 -20.10 -16.00
N LYS A 384 -33.13 -18.96 -16.10
CA LYS A 384 -34.08 -18.70 -17.19
C LYS A 384 -33.35 -18.69 -18.55
N GLU A 385 -32.24 -17.96 -18.66
CA GLU A 385 -31.43 -17.90 -19.87
C GLU A 385 -30.90 -19.27 -20.30
N ALA A 386 -30.34 -20.06 -19.37
CA ALA A 386 -29.89 -21.42 -19.65
C ALA A 386 -31.04 -22.30 -20.19
N SER A 387 -32.23 -22.23 -19.59
CA SER A 387 -33.41 -22.94 -20.09
C SER A 387 -33.78 -22.52 -21.52
N THR A 388 -33.73 -21.21 -21.83
CA THR A 388 -34.01 -20.73 -23.19
C THR A 388 -32.97 -21.22 -24.20
N LEU A 389 -31.69 -21.28 -23.82
CA LEU A 389 -30.61 -21.75 -24.67
C LEU A 389 -30.72 -23.25 -24.94
N THR A 390 -31.06 -24.05 -23.94
CA THR A 390 -31.31 -25.49 -24.11
C THR A 390 -32.48 -25.73 -25.07
N LYS A 391 -33.59 -24.99 -24.92
CA LYS A 391 -34.75 -25.10 -25.84
C LYS A 391 -34.34 -24.80 -27.29
N ARG A 392 -33.54 -23.75 -27.52
CA ARG A 392 -33.03 -23.38 -28.85
C ARG A 392 -32.06 -24.40 -29.42
N TYR A 393 -31.16 -24.94 -28.60
CA TYR A 393 -30.24 -25.98 -29.05
C TYR A 393 -31.02 -27.20 -29.56
N ILE A 394 -32.07 -27.61 -28.85
CA ILE A 394 -32.93 -28.72 -29.26
C ILE A 394 -33.66 -28.38 -30.55
N GLU A 395 -34.19 -27.16 -30.70
CA GLU A 395 -34.83 -26.71 -31.94
C GLU A 395 -33.88 -26.72 -33.14
N MET A 396 -32.63 -26.29 -32.94
CA MET A 396 -31.62 -26.20 -34.00
C MET A 396 -31.02 -27.56 -34.38
N THR A 397 -30.86 -28.47 -33.43
CA THR A 397 -30.10 -29.71 -33.62
C THR A 397 -30.95 -30.98 -33.61
N GLY A 398 -32.20 -30.90 -33.15
CA GLY A 398 -33.11 -32.04 -33.00
C GLY A 398 -32.64 -33.07 -31.96
N LYS A 399 -31.61 -32.76 -31.17
CA LYS A 399 -31.01 -33.64 -30.15
C LYS A 399 -30.99 -32.95 -28.80
N ILE A 400 -31.18 -33.73 -27.74
CA ILE A 400 -31.07 -33.25 -26.36
C ILE A 400 -29.57 -33.15 -26.04
N PRO A 401 -29.06 -31.99 -25.59
CA PRO A 401 -27.66 -31.87 -25.21
C PRO A 401 -27.39 -32.71 -23.96
N THR A 402 -26.31 -33.51 -24.00
CA THR A 402 -25.89 -34.41 -22.90
C THR A 402 -25.27 -33.65 -21.72
N GLU A 403 -24.85 -32.40 -21.93
CA GLU A 403 -24.23 -31.52 -20.93
C GLU A 403 -24.98 -30.19 -20.82
N SER A 404 -24.96 -29.57 -19.63
CA SER A 404 -25.59 -28.27 -19.39
C SER A 404 -24.85 -27.17 -20.17
N ILE A 405 -25.50 -26.58 -21.16
CA ILE A 405 -24.96 -25.47 -21.95
C ILE A 405 -24.99 -24.22 -21.07
N GLN A 406 -23.83 -23.82 -20.53
CA GLN A 406 -23.70 -22.52 -19.87
C GLN A 406 -23.73 -21.40 -20.91
N PRO A 407 -24.36 -20.25 -20.61
CA PRO A 407 -24.26 -19.09 -21.49
C PRO A 407 -22.77 -18.72 -21.59
N ALA A 408 -22.20 -18.83 -22.79
CA ALA A 408 -20.92 -18.20 -23.07
C ALA A 408 -21.09 -16.72 -22.71
N SER A 409 -20.31 -16.24 -21.74
CA SER A 409 -20.34 -14.85 -21.31
C SER A 409 -20.34 -13.98 -22.55
N VAL A 410 -21.41 -13.21 -22.72
CA VAL A 410 -21.66 -12.50 -23.97
C VAL A 410 -20.75 -11.27 -24.00
N SER A 411 -19.46 -11.49 -24.28
CA SER A 411 -18.56 -10.43 -24.71
C SER A 411 -19.07 -9.92 -26.06
N GLY A 412 -19.85 -8.84 -26.02
CA GLY A 412 -20.03 -7.96 -27.18
C GLY A 412 -21.38 -7.98 -27.91
N THR A 413 -22.51 -8.33 -27.28
CA THR A 413 -23.82 -8.01 -27.91
C THR A 413 -24.35 -6.70 -27.34
N ARG A 414 -24.22 -5.62 -28.12
CA ARG A 414 -24.85 -4.32 -27.87
C ARG A 414 -26.37 -4.50 -27.73
N VAL A 415 -26.85 -4.56 -26.50
CA VAL A 415 -28.26 -4.29 -26.20
C VAL A 415 -28.37 -2.76 -26.22
N THR A 416 -29.16 -2.23 -27.14
CA THR A 416 -29.49 -0.80 -27.15
C THR A 416 -30.16 -0.43 -25.84
N THR A 417 -29.81 0.73 -25.29
CA THR A 417 -30.20 1.30 -23.98
C THR A 417 -31.70 1.51 -23.76
N ALA A 418 -32.58 0.94 -24.58
CA ALA A 418 -34.02 1.17 -24.56
C ALA A 418 -34.86 -0.07 -24.17
N MET A 419 -34.28 -1.23 -23.89
CA MET A 419 -35.06 -2.42 -23.49
C MET A 419 -34.41 -3.18 -22.32
N SER A 420 -35.21 -3.54 -21.32
CA SER A 420 -34.77 -4.32 -20.17
C SER A 420 -34.35 -5.74 -20.60
N LEU A 421 -33.33 -6.30 -19.95
CA LEU A 421 -32.84 -7.68 -20.20
C LEU A 421 -33.96 -8.72 -20.08
N GLN A 422 -34.93 -8.47 -19.20
CA GLN A 422 -36.07 -9.35 -18.95
C GLN A 422 -37.06 -9.37 -20.13
N GLU A 423 -37.31 -8.23 -20.77
CA GLU A 423 -38.27 -8.13 -21.87
C GLU A 423 -37.70 -8.67 -23.20
N ALA A 424 -36.38 -8.55 -23.38
CA ALA A 424 -35.67 -9.21 -24.48
C ALA A 424 -35.71 -10.75 -24.36
N ALA A 425 -35.65 -11.30 -23.14
CA ALA A 425 -35.74 -12.74 -22.89
C ALA A 425 -37.15 -13.29 -23.21
N ILE A 426 -38.21 -12.59 -22.80
CA ILE A 426 -39.60 -12.99 -23.05
C ILE A 426 -39.91 -13.05 -24.55
N ARG A 427 -39.56 -12.01 -25.31
CA ARG A 427 -39.74 -12.00 -26.77
C ARG A 427 -38.92 -13.06 -27.51
N ARG A 428 -37.80 -13.49 -26.93
CA ARG A 428 -36.97 -14.58 -27.47
C ARG A 428 -37.59 -15.95 -27.24
N GLU A 429 -38.33 -16.14 -26.13
CA GLU A 429 -39.07 -17.38 -25.85
C GLU A 429 -40.33 -17.53 -26.72
N GLU A 430 -41.00 -16.43 -27.07
CA GLU A 430 -42.20 -16.45 -27.92
C GLU A 430 -41.92 -16.93 -29.35
N LYS A 431 -40.68 -16.81 -29.82
CA LYS A 431 -40.26 -17.22 -31.16
C LYS A 431 -39.83 -18.69 -31.27
N ILE A 432 -39.85 -19.45 -30.18
CA ILE A 432 -39.44 -20.87 -30.14
C ILE A 432 -40.63 -21.75 -30.54
N ASP A 433 -40.45 -22.59 -31.55
CA ASP A 433 -41.52 -23.47 -32.05
C ASP A 433 -41.69 -24.72 -31.15
N LYS A 434 -42.68 -24.69 -30.27
CA LYS A 434 -42.90 -25.68 -29.19
C LYS A 434 -43.18 -27.10 -29.71
N GLN A 435 -43.57 -27.28 -30.97
CA GLN A 435 -43.89 -28.58 -31.54
C GLN A 435 -42.64 -29.37 -31.92
N LYS A 436 -41.64 -28.74 -32.55
CA LYS A 436 -40.37 -29.38 -32.92
C LYS A 436 -39.55 -29.85 -31.73
N VAL A 437 -39.58 -29.10 -30.63
CA VAL A 437 -38.88 -29.47 -29.39
C VAL A 437 -39.46 -30.77 -28.81
N LYS A 438 -40.79 -30.97 -28.87
CA LYS A 438 -41.43 -32.20 -28.38
C LYS A 438 -41.10 -33.42 -29.24
N GLU A 439 -41.00 -33.25 -30.55
CA GLU A 439 -40.64 -34.32 -31.49
C GLU A 439 -39.20 -34.82 -31.26
N ALA A 440 -38.25 -33.92 -31.01
CA ALA A 440 -36.86 -34.25 -30.70
C ALA A 440 -36.69 -35.12 -29.44
N PHE A 441 -37.51 -34.87 -28.40
CA PHE A 441 -37.54 -35.71 -27.18
C PHE A 441 -38.06 -37.13 -27.46
N THR A 442 -38.95 -37.31 -28.44
CA THR A 442 -39.48 -38.63 -28.78
C THR A 442 -38.51 -39.47 -29.62
N SER A 443 -37.62 -38.83 -30.38
CA SER A 443 -36.62 -39.51 -31.23
C SER A 443 -35.32 -39.91 -30.51
N ALA A 444 -35.10 -39.48 -29.26
CA ALA A 444 -33.86 -39.72 -28.50
C ALA A 444 -33.82 -41.06 -27.73
N LYS A 445 -34.67 -42.04 -28.07
CA LYS A 445 -34.62 -43.40 -27.48
C LYS A 445 -33.54 -44.23 -28.21
N PRO A 446 -32.53 -44.80 -27.52
CA PRO A 446 -31.30 -45.22 -28.19
C PRO A 446 -31.41 -46.59 -28.89
N VAL A 447 -30.86 -46.67 -30.11
CA VAL A 447 -30.42 -47.92 -30.76
C VAL A 447 -28.92 -47.78 -31.02
N ALA A 448 -28.14 -48.77 -30.57
CA ALA A 448 -26.67 -48.76 -30.58
C ALA A 448 -26.07 -48.94 -32.00
N PRO A 449 -24.96 -48.27 -32.36
CA PRO A 449 -24.27 -48.52 -33.62
C PRO A 449 -23.02 -49.40 -33.48
N VAL A 450 -22.81 -50.24 -34.50
CA VAL A 450 -21.67 -51.14 -34.72
C VAL A 450 -20.53 -50.38 -35.42
N ILE A 451 -19.29 -50.59 -34.96
CA ILE A 451 -18.05 -50.00 -35.49
C ILE A 451 -17.40 -50.96 -36.50
N VAL A 452 -16.94 -50.45 -37.64
CA VAL A 452 -16.00 -51.16 -38.54
C VAL A 452 -14.86 -50.22 -38.97
N PRO A 453 -13.58 -50.60 -38.81
CA PRO A 453 -12.44 -49.78 -39.21
C PRO A 453 -11.93 -50.13 -40.62
N ARG A 454 -11.40 -49.14 -41.34
CA ARG A 454 -10.75 -49.31 -42.66
C ARG A 454 -9.37 -48.62 -42.68
N LEU A 455 -8.32 -49.41 -42.90
CA LEU A 455 -6.95 -49.05 -43.34
C LEU A 455 -6.86 -49.42 -44.86
N SER A 456 -5.99 -48.93 -45.74
CA SER A 456 -4.75 -48.10 -45.77
C SER A 456 -4.43 -47.72 -47.24
N GLN A 457 -3.21 -47.19 -47.47
CA GLN A 457 -2.45 -46.92 -48.72
C GLN A 457 -2.45 -45.46 -49.18
N GLY A 458 -1.34 -44.80 -49.54
CA GLY A 458 0.04 -45.22 -49.75
C GLY A 458 0.64 -44.50 -50.97
N SER A 459 1.49 -43.50 -50.73
CA SER A 459 2.54 -42.89 -51.60
C SER A 459 2.22 -42.37 -53.02
N ILE A 460 2.73 -41.16 -53.36
CA ILE A 460 3.71 -40.86 -54.44
C ILE A 460 4.25 -39.44 -54.21
N SER A 461 5.58 -39.29 -54.26
CA SER A 461 6.31 -38.02 -54.22
C SER A 461 6.41 -37.38 -55.62
N SER A 462 6.39 -36.04 -55.70
CA SER A 462 6.82 -35.31 -56.89
C SER A 462 7.82 -34.20 -56.51
N VAL A 463 8.94 -34.19 -57.22
CA VAL A 463 10.07 -33.27 -57.08
C VAL A 463 9.80 -32.04 -57.92
N SER A 464 9.90 -30.84 -57.34
CA SER A 464 10.10 -29.59 -58.09
C SER A 464 11.00 -28.63 -57.32
N THR A 465 11.76 -27.86 -58.09
CA THR A 465 12.96 -27.08 -57.76
C THR A 465 12.72 -25.87 -56.83
N PRO A 466 13.71 -25.45 -56.03
CA PRO A 466 13.53 -24.36 -55.06
C PRO A 466 13.72 -22.99 -55.73
N ARG A 467 12.69 -22.14 -55.65
CA ARG A 467 12.83 -20.68 -55.74
C ARG A 467 13.26 -20.14 -54.37
N PRO A 468 14.02 -19.04 -54.27
CA PRO A 468 14.38 -18.46 -52.99
C PRO A 468 13.10 -17.99 -52.28
N GLN A 469 12.79 -18.63 -51.16
CA GLN A 469 11.71 -18.21 -50.27
C GLN A 469 12.19 -16.99 -49.48
N VAL A 470 11.42 -15.92 -49.54
CA VAL A 470 11.45 -14.91 -48.48
C VAL A 470 10.93 -15.62 -47.25
N GLU A 471 11.77 -15.76 -46.22
CA GLU A 471 11.33 -16.29 -44.93
C GLU A 471 10.31 -15.32 -44.33
N ASP A 472 9.03 -15.69 -44.40
CA ASP A 472 8.03 -15.07 -43.53
C ASP A 472 8.48 -15.32 -42.09
N ILE A 473 8.84 -14.24 -41.39
CA ILE A 473 9.14 -14.24 -39.96
C ILE A 473 7.85 -14.70 -39.26
N LYS A 474 7.74 -16.00 -39.00
CA LYS A 474 6.68 -16.56 -38.18
C LYS A 474 6.88 -16.01 -36.77
N PHE A 475 6.08 -15.01 -36.41
CA PHE A 475 6.02 -14.50 -35.06
C PHE A 475 5.60 -15.65 -34.13
N VAL A 476 6.57 -16.20 -33.40
CA VAL A 476 6.30 -17.20 -32.38
C VAL A 476 5.56 -16.47 -31.27
N ARG A 477 4.24 -16.64 -31.20
CA ARG A 477 3.44 -16.16 -30.08
C ARG A 477 3.92 -16.92 -28.85
N LYS A 478 4.82 -16.32 -28.07
CA LYS A 478 5.12 -16.79 -26.73
C LYS A 478 3.82 -16.69 -25.93
N LEU A 479 3.37 -17.79 -25.35
CA LEU A 479 2.32 -17.73 -24.33
C LEU A 479 2.97 -17.10 -23.10
N SER A 480 2.86 -15.79 -22.96
CA SER A 480 3.22 -15.09 -21.73
C SER A 480 2.14 -15.34 -20.68
N GLY A 481 2.56 -15.62 -19.45
CA GLY A 481 1.63 -15.75 -18.32
C GLY A 481 1.07 -14.39 -17.89
N PRO A 482 0.04 -14.35 -17.01
CA PRO A 482 -0.56 -13.10 -16.54
C PRO A 482 0.45 -12.11 -15.95
N LEU A 483 1.49 -12.62 -15.27
CA LEU A 483 2.59 -11.82 -14.71
C LEU A 483 3.45 -11.18 -15.80
N GLU A 484 3.88 -11.97 -16.78
CA GLU A 484 4.76 -11.53 -17.87
C GLU A 484 4.03 -10.57 -18.82
N GLU A 485 2.71 -10.75 -18.99
CA GLU A 485 1.87 -9.79 -19.71
C GLU A 485 1.78 -8.43 -18.99
N LEU A 486 1.74 -8.40 -17.65
CA LEU A 486 1.76 -7.16 -16.89
C LEU A 486 3.13 -6.47 -16.99
N GLU A 487 4.21 -7.24 -16.92
CA GLU A 487 5.59 -6.75 -17.03
C GLU A 487 5.91 -6.17 -18.41
N GLN A 488 5.48 -6.84 -19.48
CA GLN A 488 5.79 -6.42 -20.85
C GLN A 488 4.80 -5.39 -21.40
N MET A 489 3.82 -4.95 -20.61
CA MET A 489 2.71 -4.10 -21.07
C MET A 489 3.21 -2.79 -21.70
N THR A 490 3.00 -2.69 -23.01
CA THR A 490 3.29 -1.48 -23.81
C THR A 490 2.03 -0.63 -24.05
N LEU A 491 2.21 0.64 -24.41
CA LEU A 491 1.10 1.51 -24.83
C LEU A 491 0.28 0.91 -25.99
N THR A 492 0.96 0.23 -26.92
CA THR A 492 0.31 -0.44 -28.05
C THR A 492 -0.52 -1.63 -27.62
N GLU A 493 -0.08 -2.39 -26.63
CA GLU A 493 -0.83 -3.52 -26.08
C GLU A 493 -2.00 -3.05 -25.24
N PHE A 494 -1.83 -2.00 -24.45
CA PHE A 494 -2.91 -1.38 -23.69
C PHE A 494 -4.07 -0.94 -24.60
N ARG A 495 -3.76 -0.30 -25.74
CA ARG A 495 -4.76 0.06 -26.78
C ARG A 495 -5.35 -1.15 -27.51
N ARG A 496 -4.67 -2.31 -27.49
CA ARG A 496 -5.19 -3.57 -28.05
C ARG A 496 -6.10 -4.30 -27.07
N LEU A 497 -5.93 -4.11 -25.75
CA LEU A 497 -6.78 -4.73 -24.72
C LEU A 497 -8.24 -4.27 -24.84
N SER A 498 -8.47 -2.97 -25.03
CA SER A 498 -9.76 -2.42 -25.42
C SER A 498 -9.58 -1.10 -26.16
N ARG A 499 -10.61 -0.72 -26.95
CA ARG A 499 -10.71 0.61 -27.56
C ARG A 499 -11.01 1.70 -26.54
N ASP A 500 -11.69 1.33 -25.44
CA ASP A 500 -11.96 2.22 -24.32
C ASP A 500 -10.85 2.06 -23.25
N PRO A 501 -10.11 3.13 -22.90
CA PRO A 501 -9.09 3.09 -21.86
C PRO A 501 -9.62 2.58 -20.51
N LYS A 502 -10.88 2.88 -20.17
CA LYS A 502 -11.49 2.46 -18.90
C LYS A 502 -11.63 0.94 -18.83
N GLU A 503 -12.11 0.32 -19.90
CA GLU A 503 -12.22 -1.13 -20.00
C GLU A 503 -10.85 -1.82 -20.03
N ALA A 504 -9.85 -1.19 -20.67
CA ALA A 504 -8.49 -1.72 -20.69
C ALA A 504 -7.90 -1.78 -19.27
N VAL A 505 -8.10 -0.73 -18.46
CA VAL A 505 -7.69 -0.72 -17.05
C VAL A 505 -8.46 -1.73 -16.22
N LEU A 506 -9.77 -1.88 -16.42
CA LEU A 506 -10.55 -2.91 -15.72
C LEU A 506 -9.97 -4.31 -15.97
N LYS A 507 -9.63 -4.65 -17.22
CA LYS A 507 -8.98 -5.93 -17.53
C LYS A 507 -7.61 -6.10 -16.87
N LEU A 508 -6.86 -5.02 -16.67
CA LEU A 508 -5.60 -5.07 -15.94
C LEU A 508 -5.83 -5.29 -14.44
N LYS A 509 -6.84 -4.63 -13.85
CA LYS A 509 -7.25 -4.87 -12.47
C LYS A 509 -7.70 -6.31 -12.27
N ASP A 510 -8.57 -6.82 -13.14
CA ASP A 510 -9.04 -8.21 -13.11
C ASP A 510 -7.87 -9.21 -13.17
N LYS A 511 -6.79 -8.92 -13.92
CA LYS A 511 -5.59 -9.76 -13.94
C LYS A 511 -4.83 -9.75 -12.61
N ILE A 512 -4.72 -8.60 -11.97
CA ILE A 512 -4.08 -8.47 -10.66
C ILE A 512 -4.92 -9.17 -9.59
N ASP A 513 -6.24 -9.05 -9.66
CA ASP A 513 -7.18 -9.70 -8.75
C ASP A 513 -7.19 -11.22 -8.96
N LEU A 514 -7.08 -11.70 -10.20
CA LEU A 514 -6.91 -13.13 -10.49
C LEU A 514 -5.59 -13.68 -9.89
N LEU A 515 -4.53 -12.87 -9.90
CA LEU A 515 -3.27 -13.22 -9.22
C LEU A 515 -3.45 -13.25 -7.70
N GLU A 516 -4.29 -12.39 -7.13
CA GLU A 516 -4.65 -12.41 -5.71
C GLU A 516 -5.41 -13.70 -5.33
N GLU A 517 -6.36 -14.14 -6.16
CA GLU A 517 -7.07 -15.41 -5.95
C GLU A 517 -6.11 -16.62 -5.94
N GLN A 518 -5.01 -16.54 -6.68
CA GLN A 518 -3.95 -17.57 -6.69
C GLN A 518 -2.99 -17.46 -5.50
N GLY A 519 -3.03 -16.36 -4.75
CA GLY A 519 -2.24 -16.13 -3.56
C GLY A 519 -1.75 -14.68 -3.46
N TYR A 520 -1.69 -14.15 -2.24
CA TYR A 520 -1.29 -12.77 -2.00
C TYR A 520 0.13 -12.44 -2.51
N GLU A 521 1.07 -13.39 -2.44
CA GLU A 521 2.42 -13.23 -3.01
C GLU A 521 2.39 -13.03 -4.53
N LYS A 522 1.49 -13.72 -5.24
CA LYS A 522 1.31 -13.56 -6.69
C LYS A 522 0.73 -12.19 -7.02
N LYS A 523 -0.14 -11.64 -6.19
CA LYS A 523 -0.60 -10.24 -6.30
C LYS A 523 0.57 -9.27 -6.19
N ILE A 524 1.43 -9.42 -5.18
CA ILE A 524 2.62 -8.56 -5.00
C ILE A 524 3.53 -8.63 -6.23
N HIS A 525 3.79 -9.84 -6.75
CA HIS A 525 4.55 -10.00 -7.98
C HIS A 525 3.87 -9.32 -9.18
N GLY A 526 2.55 -9.45 -9.32
CA GLY A 526 1.76 -8.77 -10.37
C GLY A 526 1.86 -7.25 -10.28
N ILE A 527 1.79 -6.71 -9.07
CA ILE A 527 1.98 -5.27 -8.80
C ILE A 527 3.39 -4.82 -9.16
N LYS A 528 4.42 -5.60 -8.79
CA LYS A 528 5.82 -5.31 -9.14
C LYS A 528 6.03 -5.33 -10.66
N ALA A 529 5.52 -6.36 -11.33
CA ALA A 529 5.56 -6.48 -12.79
C ALA A 529 4.88 -5.28 -13.48
N TRP A 530 3.68 -4.90 -13.03
CA TRP A 530 3.00 -3.71 -13.56
C TRP A 530 3.83 -2.43 -13.37
N ARG A 531 4.45 -2.24 -12.19
CA ARG A 531 5.27 -1.06 -11.91
C ARG A 531 6.49 -0.99 -12.82
N GLU A 532 7.06 -2.14 -13.18
CA GLU A 532 8.21 -2.27 -14.06
C GLU A 532 7.85 -2.13 -15.55
N SER A 533 6.55 -2.14 -15.89
CA SER A 533 6.09 -2.10 -17.27
C SER A 533 6.53 -0.86 -18.05
N PRO A 534 6.84 -0.99 -19.36
CA PRO A 534 7.17 0.15 -20.22
C PRO A 534 6.09 1.24 -20.20
N LEU A 535 4.82 0.86 -20.12
CA LEU A 535 3.71 1.81 -20.03
C LEU A 535 3.72 2.62 -18.73
N ASN A 536 3.94 1.97 -17.58
CA ASN A 536 3.97 2.67 -16.31
C ASN A 536 5.23 3.55 -16.18
N ARG A 537 6.38 3.10 -16.69
CA ARG A 537 7.59 3.94 -16.77
C ARG A 537 7.36 5.20 -17.59
N LEU A 538 6.70 5.07 -18.76
CA LEU A 538 6.32 6.22 -19.57
C LEU A 538 5.43 7.21 -18.81
N TYR A 539 4.44 6.71 -18.06
CA TYR A 539 3.59 7.54 -17.22
C TYR A 539 4.39 8.27 -16.13
N LEU A 540 5.30 7.59 -15.44
CA LEU A 540 6.14 8.17 -14.39
C LEU A 540 7.10 9.24 -14.94
N GLU A 541 7.67 9.02 -16.13
CA GLU A 541 8.51 10.02 -16.80
C GLU A 541 7.74 11.31 -17.12
N LEU A 542 6.51 11.19 -17.66
CA LEU A 542 5.66 12.33 -17.92
C LEU A 542 5.27 13.04 -16.62
N PHE A 543 4.97 12.30 -15.56
CA PHE A 543 4.65 12.86 -14.25
C PHE A 543 5.82 13.63 -13.64
N GLN A 544 7.05 13.09 -13.72
CA GLN A 544 8.25 13.80 -13.26
C GLN A 544 8.53 15.06 -14.07
N GLU A 545 8.24 15.05 -15.38
CA GLU A 545 8.36 16.25 -16.22
C GLU A 545 7.30 17.30 -15.87
N ALA A 546 6.07 16.88 -15.59
CA ALA A 546 4.98 17.72 -15.11
C ALA A 546 5.34 18.46 -13.82
N LEU A 547 5.89 17.73 -12.84
CA LEU A 547 6.36 18.32 -11.59
C LEU A 547 7.51 19.32 -11.81
N ARG A 548 8.47 19.00 -12.68
CA ARG A 548 9.61 19.88 -12.98
C ARG A 548 9.19 21.18 -13.68
N ARG A 549 8.20 21.11 -14.57
CA ARG A 549 7.71 22.28 -15.33
C ARG A 549 6.56 23.03 -14.65
N GLY A 550 5.96 22.46 -13.62
CA GLY A 550 4.79 23.02 -12.93
C GLY A 550 3.54 23.10 -13.84
N ARG A 551 3.43 22.21 -14.83
CA ARG A 551 2.31 22.15 -15.79
C ARG A 551 1.50 20.86 -15.60
N PRO A 552 0.20 20.85 -15.95
CA PRO A 552 -0.60 19.64 -15.85
C PRO A 552 -0.12 18.56 -16.82
N LEU A 553 -0.28 17.29 -16.40
CA LEU A 553 0.22 16.12 -17.12
C LEU A 553 -0.34 15.99 -18.55
N GLN A 554 -1.59 16.42 -18.74
CA GLN A 554 -2.30 16.39 -20.03
C GLN A 554 -1.62 17.32 -21.06
N GLU A 555 -1.24 18.53 -20.66
CA GLU A 555 -0.58 19.49 -21.56
C GLU A 555 0.79 18.98 -22.05
N ILE A 556 1.57 18.37 -21.17
CA ILE A 556 2.90 17.82 -21.52
C ILE A 556 2.76 16.61 -22.43
N ALA A 557 1.75 15.77 -22.19
CA ALA A 557 1.47 14.65 -23.06
C ALA A 557 1.06 15.11 -24.46
N ASP A 558 0.22 16.15 -24.57
CA ASP A 558 -0.18 16.73 -25.86
C ASP A 558 1.00 17.41 -26.58
N GLU A 559 1.86 18.14 -25.86
CA GLU A 559 3.12 18.69 -26.40
C GLU A 559 3.99 17.57 -26.99
N ARG A 560 4.26 16.50 -26.23
CA ARG A 560 5.04 15.35 -26.73
C ARG A 560 4.32 14.61 -27.86
N ARG A 561 3.00 14.63 -27.90
CA ARG A 561 2.21 14.00 -28.98
C ARG A 561 2.36 14.73 -30.31
N THR A 562 2.53 16.06 -30.29
CA THR A 562 2.86 16.83 -31.50
C THR A 562 4.25 16.47 -32.04
N ALA A 563 5.19 16.07 -31.16
CA ALA A 563 6.53 15.65 -31.53
C ALA A 563 6.63 14.15 -31.88
N ASN A 564 5.82 13.28 -31.27
CA ASN A 564 5.83 11.83 -31.43
C ASN A 564 4.41 11.25 -31.52
N GLN A 565 4.11 10.49 -32.58
CA GLN A 565 2.76 9.97 -32.85
C GLN A 565 2.23 8.93 -31.84
N ASN A 566 3.06 8.40 -30.93
CA ASN A 566 2.69 7.32 -30.02
C ASN A 566 2.84 7.70 -28.53
N MET A 567 2.12 8.73 -28.11
CA MET A 567 2.02 9.18 -26.71
C MET A 567 0.64 8.93 -26.09
N LEU A 568 0.60 8.95 -24.76
CA LEU A 568 -0.61 8.82 -23.95
C LEU A 568 -1.60 9.95 -24.23
N THR A 569 -2.89 9.62 -24.31
CA THR A 569 -3.98 10.59 -24.42
C THR A 569 -4.51 11.00 -23.04
N ALA A 570 -5.22 12.14 -22.94
CA ALA A 570 -5.81 12.58 -21.67
C ALA A 570 -6.69 11.50 -21.01
N GLY A 571 -7.54 10.83 -21.78
CA GLY A 571 -8.38 9.75 -21.27
C GLY A 571 -7.60 8.50 -20.86
N GLU A 572 -6.44 8.23 -21.45
CA GLU A 572 -5.54 7.15 -21.02
C GLU A 572 -4.77 7.52 -19.75
N ILE A 573 -4.40 8.79 -19.60
CA ILE A 573 -3.74 9.30 -18.39
C ILE A 573 -4.66 9.14 -17.19
N ASP A 574 -5.90 9.63 -17.27
CA ASP A 574 -6.84 9.59 -16.14
C ASP A 574 -7.04 8.17 -15.61
N VAL A 575 -7.23 7.20 -16.51
CA VAL A 575 -7.43 5.80 -16.11
C VAL A 575 -6.15 5.15 -15.57
N LEU A 576 -4.96 5.57 -16.03
CA LEU A 576 -3.69 5.09 -15.48
C LEU A 576 -3.42 5.68 -14.09
N VAL A 577 -3.86 6.90 -13.81
CA VAL A 577 -3.86 7.45 -12.44
C VAL A 577 -4.72 6.57 -11.54
N ASP A 578 -5.94 6.24 -11.97
CA ASP A 578 -6.87 5.39 -11.23
C ASP A 578 -6.32 3.97 -10.99
N LEU A 579 -5.59 3.41 -11.96
CA LEU A 579 -4.94 2.11 -11.82
C LEU A 579 -3.78 2.18 -10.81
N ASN A 580 -2.92 3.20 -10.90
CA ASN A 580 -1.80 3.37 -9.99
C ASN A 580 -2.23 3.73 -8.56
N ALA A 581 -3.39 4.36 -8.39
CA ALA A 581 -4.03 4.55 -7.09
C ALA A 581 -4.54 3.22 -6.50
N TYR A 582 -5.10 2.34 -7.34
CA TYR A 582 -5.55 1.01 -6.91
C TYR A 582 -4.38 0.12 -6.44
N VAL A 583 -3.25 0.17 -7.14
CA VAL A 583 -2.05 -0.66 -6.91
C VAL A 583 -1.13 -0.11 -5.80
N ARG A 584 -1.57 0.95 -5.10
CA ARG A 584 -0.81 1.57 -3.99
C ARG A 584 -1.00 0.89 -2.65
N PHE A 585 -2.01 0.03 -2.51
CA PHE A 585 -2.40 -0.61 -1.26
C PHE A 585 -2.07 -2.10 -1.25
#